data_AF-A0A0U4BDE3-F1
#
_entry.id   AF-A0A0U4BDE3-F1
#
_cell.length_a   1.000
_cell.length_b   1.000
_cell.length_c   1.000
_cell.angle_alpha   90.00
_cell.angle_beta   90.00
_cell.angle_gamma   90.00
#
_symmetry.space_group_name_H-M   'P 1'
#
loop_
_entity.id
_entity.type
_entity.pdbx_description
1 polymer ?
#
loop_
_entity_poly.entity_id
_entity_poly.type
_entity_poly.pdbx_seq_one_letter_code
_entity_poly.pdbx_strand_id
1 'polypeptide(L)'
;MHADDDHPDDRHHDSAPVPVPVVLLRRGADDPASRPAPGEVSVVRTRRCHDPEDWVVLEESGTAHLVLDPAGARRLAAALLTATRPESLPRERG
;
A
#
# COMPACT_ATOMS: atom_id res chain seq x y z
N MET A 1 25.98 9.89 -25.85
CA MET A 1 25.26 8.74 -26.42
C MET A 1 24.66 8.01 -25.23
N HIS A 2 23.39 8.26 -24.90
CA HIS A 2 22.71 7.54 -23.81
C HIS A 2 22.29 6.19 -24.37
N ALA A 3 22.72 5.11 -23.73
CA ALA A 3 22.42 3.75 -24.15
C ALA A 3 20.94 3.45 -23.86
N ASP A 4 20.24 3.04 -24.90
CA ASP A 4 18.84 2.62 -24.95
C ASP A 4 18.69 1.18 -24.42
N ASP A 5 19.30 0.89 -23.26
CA ASP A 5 19.48 -0.47 -22.74
C ASP A 5 19.23 -0.54 -21.22
N ASP A 6 18.17 0.14 -20.78
CA ASP A 6 17.64 -0.03 -19.42
C ASP A 6 16.75 -1.29 -19.45
N HIS A 7 17.35 -2.45 -19.15
CA HIS A 7 16.64 -3.74 -19.16
C HIS A 7 15.50 -3.67 -18.14
N PRO A 8 14.26 -4.12 -18.45
CA PRO A 8 13.16 -4.04 -17.50
C PRO A 8 13.41 -4.79 -16.19
N ASP A 9 14.30 -5.79 -16.21
CA ASP A 9 14.77 -6.56 -15.03
C ASP A 9 15.76 -5.80 -14.13
N ASP A 10 16.39 -4.71 -14.58
CA ASP A 10 17.36 -3.96 -13.75
C ASP A 10 16.67 -3.13 -12.64
N ARG A 11 15.34 -3.13 -12.59
CA ARG A 11 14.50 -2.39 -11.62
C ARG A 11 14.03 -3.22 -10.42
N HIS A 12 14.81 -4.16 -9.90
CA HIS A 12 14.29 -5.03 -8.84
C HIS A 12 15.28 -5.30 -7.70
N HIS A 13 15.27 -4.43 -6.69
CA HIS A 13 15.55 -4.85 -5.32
C HIS A 13 14.22 -4.90 -4.56
N ASP A 14 13.53 -6.02 -4.70
CA ASP A 14 12.27 -6.28 -4.02
C ASP A 14 12.54 -6.83 -2.62
N SER A 15 12.00 -6.13 -1.62
CA SER A 15 11.84 -6.74 -0.30
C SER A 15 10.83 -7.89 -0.41
N ALA A 16 10.98 -8.93 0.42
CA ALA A 16 9.97 -9.97 0.52
C ALA A 16 8.59 -9.33 0.77
N PRO A 17 7.56 -9.65 -0.05
CA PRO A 17 6.22 -9.10 0.12
C PRO A 17 5.69 -9.32 1.53
N VAL A 18 5.13 -8.27 2.14
CA VAL A 18 4.48 -8.37 3.45
C VAL A 18 2.98 -8.50 3.24
N PRO A 19 2.36 -9.65 3.56
CA PRO A 19 0.91 -9.80 3.45
C PRO A 19 0.21 -8.96 4.52
N VAL A 20 -0.80 -8.20 4.11
CA VAL A 20 -1.63 -7.38 4.98
C VAL A 20 -3.10 -7.76 4.78
N PRO A 21 -3.80 -8.23 5.83
CA PRO A 21 -5.23 -8.51 5.74
C PRO A 21 -5.99 -7.20 5.56
N VAL A 22 -6.89 -7.17 4.58
CA VAL A 22 -7.69 -5.99 4.24
C VAL A 22 -9.17 -6.36 4.08
N VAL A 23 -10.00 -5.32 4.07
CA VAL A 23 -11.40 -5.43 3.64
C VAL A 23 -11.50 -4.85 2.23
N LEU A 24 -11.86 -5.70 1.27
CA LEU A 24 -12.05 -5.31 -0.11
C LEU A 24 -13.47 -4.80 -0.33
N LEU A 25 -13.56 -3.60 -0.90
CA LEU A 25 -14.81 -3.04 -1.39
C LEU A 25 -14.83 -3.19 -2.92
N ARG A 26 -15.65 -4.10 -3.42
CA ARG A 26 -15.82 -4.30 -4.87
C ARG A 26 -16.49 -3.06 -5.46
N ARG A 27 -15.90 -2.50 -6.51
CA ARG A 27 -16.42 -1.27 -7.13
C ARG A 27 -17.67 -1.59 -7.96
N GLY A 28 -18.81 -1.36 -7.32
CA GLY A 28 -20.18 -1.40 -7.83
C GLY A 28 -21.06 -0.78 -6.75
N ALA A 29 -20.80 0.50 -6.46
CA ALA A 29 -21.23 1.18 -5.24
C ALA A 29 -22.74 1.47 -5.15
N ASP A 30 -23.49 1.25 -6.23
CA ASP A 30 -24.96 1.28 -6.26
C ASP A 30 -25.59 -0.11 -6.08
N ASP A 31 -24.79 -1.18 -5.95
CA ASP A 31 -25.31 -2.50 -5.64
C ASP A 31 -25.33 -2.71 -4.12
N PRO A 32 -26.50 -2.74 -3.45
CA PRO A 32 -26.60 -3.07 -2.03
C PRO A 32 -26.07 -4.47 -1.69
N ALA A 33 -25.80 -5.32 -2.70
CA ALA A 33 -25.14 -6.61 -2.54
C ALA A 33 -23.60 -6.56 -2.59
N SER A 34 -22.96 -5.41 -2.82
CA SER A 34 -21.51 -5.23 -2.68
C SER A 34 -21.10 -5.28 -1.21
N ARG A 35 -21.11 -6.50 -0.65
CA ARG A 35 -20.71 -6.76 0.72
C ARG A 35 -19.19 -6.63 0.85
N PRO A 36 -18.69 -5.92 1.87
CA PRO A 36 -17.27 -5.94 2.20
C PRO A 36 -16.80 -7.38 2.42
N ALA A 37 -15.71 -7.76 1.76
CA ALA A 37 -15.15 -9.10 1.83
C ALA A 37 -13.73 -9.06 2.42
N PRO A 38 -13.34 -10.03 3.26
CA PRO A 38 -11.95 -10.15 3.65
C PRO A 38 -11.09 -10.48 2.43
N GLY A 39 -9.92 -9.87 2.37
CA GLY A 39 -8.91 -10.12 1.34
C GLY A 39 -7.52 -9.91 1.90
N GLU A 40 -6.53 -10.07 1.03
CA GLU A 40 -5.13 -9.85 1.35
C GLU A 40 -4.49 -8.98 0.28
N VAL A 41 -3.72 -8.00 0.72
CA VAL A 41 -2.89 -7.17 -0.15
C VAL A 41 -1.45 -7.31 0.31
N SER A 42 -0.55 -7.51 -0.65
CA SER A 42 0.88 -7.51 -0.42
C SER A 42 1.41 -6.08 -0.45
N VAL A 43 2.17 -5.72 0.57
CA VAL A 43 2.95 -4.49 0.60
C VAL A 43 4.40 -4.83 0.22
N VAL A 44 4.86 -4.26 -0.88
CA VAL A 44 6.20 -4.49 -1.42
C VAL A 44 6.97 -3.19 -1.40
N ARG A 45 8.23 -3.25 -0.99
CA ARG A 45 9.18 -2.14 -1.14
C ARG A 45 10.03 -2.42 -2.36
N THR A 46 10.04 -1.47 -3.28
CA THR A 46 10.78 -1.55 -4.53
C THR A 46 11.64 -0.31 -4.70
N ARG A 47 12.75 -0.44 -5.44
CA ARG A 47 13.58 0.69 -5.84
C ARG A 47 13.57 0.80 -7.34
N ARG A 48 13.37 2.01 -7.85
CA ARG A 48 13.46 2.28 -9.29
C ARG A 48 14.91 2.59 -9.66
N CYS A 49 15.31 2.23 -10.88
CA CYS A 49 16.61 2.64 -11.43
C CYS A 49 16.79 4.15 -11.26
N HIS A 50 17.95 4.55 -10.72
CA HIS A 50 18.35 5.94 -10.47
C HIS A 50 17.58 6.68 -9.35
N ASP A 51 16.72 6.01 -8.59
CA ASP A 51 16.10 6.57 -7.39
C ASP A 51 16.66 5.90 -6.14
N PRO A 52 17.36 6.63 -5.24
CA PRO A 52 17.90 6.05 -4.02
C PRO A 52 16.81 5.72 -2.99
N GLU A 53 15.58 6.24 -3.17
CA GLU A 53 14.51 6.05 -2.21
C GLU A 53 13.62 4.84 -2.54
N ASP A 54 13.10 4.20 -1.49
CA ASP A 54 12.20 3.06 -1.63
C ASP A 54 10.76 3.54 -1.90
N TRP A 55 10.18 2.99 -2.94
CA TRP A 55 8.77 3.12 -3.28
C TRP A 55 7.98 2.00 -2.61
N VAL A 56 6.69 2.25 -2.34
CA VAL A 56 5.79 1.26 -1.76
C VAL A 56 4.74 0.88 -2.78
N VAL A 57 4.60 -0.41 -3.05
CA VAL A 57 3.60 -0.97 -3.95
C VAL A 57 2.61 -1.80 -3.13
N LEU A 58 1.33 -1.59 -3.39
CA LEU A 58 0.24 -2.42 -2.89
C LEU A 58 -0.27 -3.29 -4.03
N GLU A 59 -0.19 -4.60 -3.84
CA GLU A 59 -0.51 -5.59 -4.86
C GLU A 59 -1.57 -6.57 -4.35
N GLU A 60 -2.49 -6.96 -5.20
CA GLU A 60 -3.44 -8.05 -4.95
C GLU A 60 -3.18 -9.12 -6.00
N SER A 61 -2.86 -10.35 -5.58
CA SER A 61 -2.57 -11.46 -6.50
C SER A 61 -1.51 -11.14 -7.58
N GLY A 62 -0.47 -10.38 -7.21
CA GLY A 62 0.61 -9.96 -8.11
C GLY A 62 0.26 -8.81 -9.06
N THR A 63 -0.92 -8.22 -8.93
CA THR A 63 -1.32 -7.03 -9.70
C THR A 63 -1.15 -5.78 -8.83
N ALA A 64 -0.32 -4.83 -9.28
CA ALA A 64 -0.15 -3.55 -8.60
C ALA A 64 -1.41 -2.67 -8.72
N HIS A 65 -2.01 -2.33 -7.59
CA HIS A 65 -3.19 -1.46 -7.51
C HIS A 65 -2.86 -0.03 -7.12
N LEU A 66 -1.81 0.15 -6.32
CA LEU A 66 -1.36 1.45 -5.87
C LEU A 66 0.16 1.46 -5.74
N VAL A 67 0.78 2.48 -6.32
CA VAL A 67 2.20 2.74 -6.19
C VAL A 67 2.36 4.10 -5.52
N LEU A 68 3.09 4.12 -4.41
CA LEU A 68 3.38 5.31 -3.64
C LEU A 68 4.86 5.66 -3.78
N ASP A 69 5.11 6.94 -4.08
CA ASP A 69 6.43 7.51 -3.90
C ASP A 69 6.81 7.57 -2.40
N PRO A 70 8.09 7.81 -2.07
CA PRO A 70 8.57 7.84 -0.69
C PRO A 70 7.83 8.84 0.21
N ALA A 71 7.45 10.01 -0.30
CA ALA A 71 6.74 11.03 0.46
C ALA A 71 5.27 10.62 0.70
N GLY A 72 4.61 10.07 -0.32
CA GLY A 72 3.26 9.51 -0.25
C GLY A 72 3.17 8.36 0.75
N ALA A 73 4.12 7.44 0.72
CA ALA A 73 4.20 6.33 1.67
C ALA A 73 4.31 6.80 3.13
N ARG A 74 5.19 7.78 3.40
CA ARG A 74 5.32 8.37 4.74
C ARG A 74 4.04 9.05 5.22
N ARG A 75 3.37 9.79 4.33
CA ARG A 75 2.09 10.46 4.65
C ARG A 75 0.98 9.46 4.95
N LEU A 76 0.87 8.39 4.15
CA LEU A 76 -0.10 7.33 4.40
C LEU A 76 0.16 6.64 5.75
N ALA A 77 1.41 6.28 6.03
CA ALA A 77 1.78 5.68 7.31
C ALA A 77 1.42 6.59 8.50
N ALA A 78 1.72 7.89 8.41
CA ALA A 78 1.36 8.86 9.45
C ALA A 78 -0.16 8.97 9.65
N ALA A 79 -0.94 8.95 8.55
CA ALA A 79 -2.40 8.97 8.62
C ALA A 79 -2.94 7.71 9.32
N LEU A 80 -2.43 6.53 8.98
CA LEU A 80 -2.82 5.27 9.61
C LEU A 80 -2.49 5.23 11.10
N LEU A 81 -1.30 5.68 11.50
CA LEU A 81 -0.90 5.77 12.91
C LEU A 81 -1.76 6.76 13.71
N THR A 82 -2.26 7.81 13.07
CA THR A 82 -3.15 8.78 13.72
C THR A 82 -4.56 8.21 13.87
N ALA A 83 -5.08 7.54 12.85
CA ALA A 83 -6.41 6.93 12.85
C ALA A 83 -6.54 5.73 13.81
N THR A 84 -5.42 5.08 14.14
CA THR A 84 -5.40 3.89 15.03
C THR A 84 -5.15 4.23 16.49
N ARG A 85 -5.02 5.52 16.85
CA ARG A 85 -5.05 5.92 18.27
C ARG A 85 -6.44 5.64 18.83
N PRO A 86 -6.58 4.81 19.89
CA PRO A 86 -7.85 4.67 20.55
C PRO A 86 -8.23 6.05 21.12
N GLU A 87 -9.36 6.60 20.70
CA GLU A 87 -10.00 7.66 21.47
C GLU A 87 -10.15 7.14 22.90
N SER A 88 -9.48 7.82 23.83
CA SER A 88 -9.65 7.54 25.25
C SER A 88 -11.09 7.90 25.60
N LEU A 89 -11.97 6.90 25.68
CA LEU A 89 -13.34 7.06 26.12
C LEU A 89 -13.35 7.86 27.44
N PRO A 90 -14.19 8.91 27.57
CA PRO A 90 -14.28 9.66 28.80
C PRO A 90 -14.73 8.71 29.91
N ARG A 91 -13.91 8.59 30.96
CA ARG A 91 -14.30 7.88 32.19
C ARG A 91 -15.50 8.61 32.77
N GLU A 92 -16.68 8.03 32.63
CA GLU A 92 -17.86 8.45 33.37
C GLU A 92 -17.50 8.37 34.87
N ARG A 93 -17.45 9.53 35.52
CA ARG A 93 -17.35 9.63 36.96
C ARG A 93 -18.73 9.29 37.52
N GLY A 94 -18.80 8.19 38.27
CA GLY A 94 -19.94 7.88 39.13
C GLY A 94 -20.05 8.84 40.32
#